data_AF-A0A0S4JE94-F1
#
_entry.id   AF-A0A0S4JE94-F1
#
_cell.length_a   1.000
_cell.length_b   1.000
_cell.length_c   1.000
_cell.angle_alpha   90.00
_cell.angle_beta   90.00
_cell.angle_gamma   90.00
#
_symmetry.space_group_name_H-M   'P 1'
#
loop_
_entity.id
_entity.type
_entity.pdbx_description
1 polymer ?
#
loop_
_entity_poly.entity_id
_entity_poly.type
_entity_poly.pdbx_seq_one_letter_code
_entity_poly.pdbx_strand_id
1 'polypeptide(L)'
;MSGKTIRFEDLGEPVQRLLKSIKGGVSDEDMALLEFVSVKDMAKIYGEMSTDRQAKEIWEELRTALQARREKSDKKKAEIDNRVEELEDQRRREEEAERAAEEQERLDREAEEAARQARKEDRRRRRAEAEAAAQAEEEDAAAAAAAEQEAREEEERQAAEEAERKRRDAKRKKREARARELAEEQEALAAEQARSAKKKANQKKEWADYVASHPLDFPDGGAQNIEQVAVEKSTKPPPKITEDLLNRTYTPKCPNCSAKFSKPPTEWDCPLCLKRLKTKVKVWQPDDDSNNCLVCKGSIGRFSRHHCRNCGRLVCNKCCEHKALIPQIGYKDPVKVCNDCAGVGTPSA
;
A
#
# COMPACT_ATOMS: atom_id res chain seq x y z
N MET A 1 21.91 16.07 -10.52
CA MET A 1 20.94 14.97 -10.78
C MET A 1 20.21 15.30 -12.07
N SER A 2 20.59 14.68 -13.18
CA SER A 2 19.89 14.86 -14.45
C SER A 2 18.57 14.08 -14.36
N GLY A 3 17.48 14.78 -14.01
CA GLY A 3 16.15 14.19 -14.04
C GLY A 3 15.86 13.72 -15.46
N LYS A 4 15.37 12.50 -15.63
CA LYS A 4 14.91 12.02 -16.93
C LYS A 4 13.75 12.90 -17.37
N THR A 5 14.03 13.92 -18.17
CA THR A 5 13.02 14.76 -18.77
C THR A 5 12.16 13.86 -19.65
N ILE A 6 10.86 13.82 -19.39
CA ILE A 6 9.93 13.12 -20.26
C ILE A 6 10.07 13.72 -21.65
N ARG A 7 10.23 12.87 -22.65
CA ARG A 7 10.26 13.32 -24.04
C ARG A 7 8.89 13.84 -24.41
N PHE A 8 8.84 14.89 -25.23
CA PHE A 8 7.57 15.45 -25.69
C PHE A 8 6.67 14.39 -26.34
N GLU A 9 7.26 13.44 -27.09
CA GLU A 9 6.53 12.35 -27.75
C GLU A 9 5.95 11.31 -26.78
N ASP A 10 6.47 11.22 -25.55
CA ASP A 10 5.98 10.30 -24.51
C ASP A 10 4.78 10.87 -23.75
N LEU A 11 4.41 12.13 -24.02
CA LEU A 11 3.25 12.79 -23.41
C LEU A 11 1.95 12.34 -24.09
N GLY A 12 0.88 12.26 -23.31
CA GLY A 12 -0.45 12.13 -23.88
C GLY A 12 -0.78 13.31 -24.81
N GLU A 13 -1.44 13.02 -25.92
CA GLU A 13 -1.83 13.98 -26.96
C GLU A 13 -2.55 15.26 -26.43
N PRO A 14 -3.39 15.22 -25.37
CA PRO A 14 -3.97 16.42 -24.75
C PRO A 14 -2.93 17.39 -24.22
N VAL A 15 -1.94 16.85 -23.52
CA VAL A 15 -0.85 17.66 -22.97
C VAL A 15 0.01 18.18 -24.11
N GLN A 16 0.31 17.37 -25.13
CA GLN A 16 1.05 17.87 -26.30
C GLN A 16 0.33 19.04 -27.00
N ARG A 17 -0.99 18.97 -27.18
CA ARG A 17 -1.81 20.05 -27.78
C ARG A 17 -1.88 21.27 -26.90
N LEU A 18 -2.09 21.08 -25.59
CA LEU A 18 -2.04 22.15 -24.61
C LEU A 18 -0.70 22.90 -24.70
N LEU A 19 0.42 22.17 -24.68
CA LEU A 19 1.77 22.74 -24.75
C LEU A 19 2.03 23.47 -26.07
N LYS A 20 1.62 22.91 -27.22
CA LYS A 20 1.72 23.57 -28.53
C LYS A 20 0.89 24.85 -28.63
N SER A 21 -0.17 24.98 -27.81
CA SER A 21 -1.07 26.13 -27.81
C SER A 21 -0.58 27.28 -26.92
N ILE A 22 0.47 27.07 -26.11
CA ILE A 22 1.05 28.09 -25.23
C ILE A 22 2.10 28.90 -26.02
N LYS A 23 1.78 30.17 -26.33
CA LYS A 23 2.76 31.12 -26.86
C LYS A 23 3.75 31.52 -25.76
N GLY A 24 4.97 30.98 -25.82
CA GLY A 24 6.06 31.29 -24.87
C GLY A 24 7.05 30.15 -24.62
N GLY A 25 6.73 28.92 -25.06
CA GLY A 25 7.54 27.75 -24.73
C GLY A 25 7.36 27.28 -23.29
N VAL A 26 7.85 26.08 -22.98
CA VAL A 26 7.74 25.42 -21.69
C VAL A 26 9.16 25.24 -21.16
N SER A 27 9.44 25.60 -19.91
CA SER A 27 10.79 25.46 -19.35
C SER A 27 11.15 23.98 -19.11
N ASP A 28 12.44 23.68 -18.95
CA ASP A 28 12.88 22.32 -18.61
C ASP A 28 12.33 21.85 -17.25
N GLU A 29 12.18 22.78 -16.31
CA GLU A 29 11.56 22.52 -15.01
C GLU A 29 10.08 22.14 -15.15
N ASP A 30 9.39 22.80 -16.09
CA ASP A 30 8.00 22.53 -16.41
C ASP A 30 7.82 21.20 -17.14
N MET A 31 8.75 20.85 -18.03
CA MET A 31 8.80 19.54 -18.67
C MET A 31 9.03 18.42 -17.65
N ALA A 32 9.80 18.67 -16.58
CA ALA A 32 9.98 17.71 -15.49
C ALA A 32 8.71 17.50 -14.65
N LEU A 33 7.84 18.51 -14.52
CA LEU A 33 6.56 18.38 -13.81
C LEU A 33 5.60 17.39 -14.50
N LEU A 34 5.75 17.19 -15.81
CA LEU A 34 4.86 16.33 -16.58
C LEU A 34 4.92 14.85 -16.18
N GLU A 35 5.95 14.42 -15.43
CA GLU A 35 6.00 13.07 -14.82
C GLU A 35 4.82 12.82 -13.87
N PHE A 36 4.26 13.88 -13.28
CA PHE A 36 3.20 13.79 -12.28
C PHE A 36 1.78 13.90 -12.88
N VAL A 37 1.65 13.92 -14.21
CA VAL A 37 0.35 14.04 -14.89
C VAL A 37 -0.46 12.75 -14.73
N SER A 38 -1.69 12.87 -14.25
CA SER A 38 -2.60 11.73 -14.09
C SER A 38 -3.54 11.61 -15.29
N VAL A 39 -4.12 10.42 -15.48
CA VAL A 39 -5.19 10.19 -16.47
C VAL A 39 -6.38 11.14 -16.24
N LYS A 40 -6.64 11.53 -14.99
CA LYS A 40 -7.68 12.51 -14.65
C LYS A 40 -7.35 13.91 -15.19
N ASP A 41 -6.09 14.31 -15.17
CA ASP A 41 -5.69 15.60 -15.74
C ASP A 41 -5.80 15.57 -17.27
N MET A 42 -5.40 14.46 -17.91
CA MET A 42 -5.59 14.27 -19.35
C MET A 42 -7.06 14.42 -19.74
N ALA A 43 -7.97 13.78 -19.00
CA ALA A 43 -9.41 13.91 -19.23
C ALA A 43 -9.93 15.33 -18.96
N LYS A 44 -9.42 16.01 -17.93
CA LYS A 44 -9.75 17.41 -17.62
C LYS A 44 -9.32 18.34 -18.76
N ILE A 45 -8.09 18.18 -19.26
CA ILE A 45 -7.55 18.96 -20.38
C ILE A 45 -8.42 18.77 -21.64
N TYR A 46 -8.78 17.53 -21.98
CA TYR A 46 -9.69 17.25 -23.09
C TYR A 46 -11.05 17.95 -22.94
N GLY A 47 -11.63 17.92 -21.73
CA GLY A 47 -12.91 18.56 -21.46
C GLY A 47 -12.84 20.09 -21.56
N GLU A 48 -11.81 20.71 -20.99
CA GLU A 48 -11.70 22.17 -20.89
C GLU A 48 -11.22 22.83 -22.18
N MET A 49 -10.39 22.14 -22.98
CA MET A 49 -10.03 22.62 -24.31
C MET A 49 -11.23 22.66 -25.27
N SER A 50 -12.34 21.98 -24.95
CA SER A 50 -13.55 21.98 -25.78
C SER A 50 -14.48 23.18 -25.54
N THR A 51 -14.19 24.02 -24.54
CA THR A 51 -15.09 25.10 -24.07
C THR A 51 -14.51 26.51 -24.21
N ASP A 52 -13.69 26.79 -25.25
CA ASP A 52 -13.06 28.10 -25.53
C ASP A 52 -12.18 28.69 -24.41
N ARG A 53 -11.80 27.87 -23.41
CA ARG A 53 -10.94 28.29 -22.31
C ARG A 53 -9.50 28.48 -22.81
N GLN A 54 -8.83 29.57 -22.37
CA GLN A 54 -7.48 29.87 -22.81
C GLN A 54 -6.49 28.78 -22.35
N ALA A 55 -5.72 28.23 -23.30
CA ALA A 55 -4.70 27.21 -23.04
C ALA A 55 -3.71 27.58 -21.92
N LYS A 56 -3.42 28.88 -21.74
CA LYS A 56 -2.56 29.37 -20.65
C LYS A 56 -3.15 29.13 -19.27
N GLU A 57 -4.46 29.32 -19.08
CA GLU A 57 -5.11 29.10 -17.79
C GLU A 57 -5.17 27.62 -17.43
N ILE A 58 -5.49 26.77 -18.40
CA ILE A 58 -5.47 25.30 -18.24
C ILE A 58 -4.07 24.84 -17.85
N TRP A 59 -3.04 25.42 -18.46
CA TRP A 59 -1.66 25.12 -18.16
C TRP A 59 -1.23 25.55 -16.75
N GLU A 60 -1.55 26.76 -16.30
CA GLU A 60 -1.17 27.24 -14.96
C GLU A 60 -1.86 26.43 -13.84
N GLU A 61 -3.13 26.06 -14.02
CA GLU A 61 -3.81 25.16 -13.09
C GLU A 61 -3.16 23.77 -13.04
N LEU A 62 -2.83 23.23 -14.21
CA LEU A 62 -2.14 21.94 -14.31
C LEU A 62 -0.77 22.03 -13.63
N ARG A 63 0.04 23.04 -13.96
CA ARG A 63 1.36 23.29 -13.39
C ARG A 63 1.31 23.33 -11.86
N THR A 64 0.38 24.10 -11.29
CA THR A 64 0.18 24.20 -9.85
C THR A 64 -0.16 22.84 -9.23
N ALA A 65 -1.07 22.08 -9.86
CA ALA A 65 -1.44 20.75 -9.40
C ALA A 65 -0.27 19.75 -9.48
N LEU A 66 0.56 19.84 -10.52
CA LEU A 66 1.74 18.99 -10.70
C LEU A 66 2.84 19.33 -9.67
N GLN A 67 3.08 20.61 -9.40
CA GLN A 67 4.01 21.07 -8.36
C GLN A 67 3.61 20.51 -6.99
N ALA A 68 2.35 20.65 -6.60
CA ALA A 68 1.86 20.12 -5.32
C ALA A 68 2.01 18.59 -5.21
N ARG A 69 1.85 17.85 -6.33
CA ARG A 69 2.08 16.39 -6.34
C ARG A 69 3.55 16.02 -6.27
N ARG A 70 4.43 16.78 -6.93
CA ARG A 70 5.87 16.62 -6.84
C ARG A 70 6.35 16.85 -5.42
N GLU A 71 5.97 17.95 -4.78
CA GLU A 71 6.29 18.23 -3.38
C GLU A 71 5.82 17.11 -2.43
N LYS A 72 4.58 16.62 -2.64
CA LYS A 72 4.06 15.50 -1.85
C LYS A 72 4.86 14.21 -2.07
N SER A 73 5.29 13.94 -3.31
CA SER A 73 6.13 12.80 -3.64
C SER A 73 7.53 12.92 -3.03
N ASP A 74 8.12 14.11 -3.10
CA ASP A 74 9.45 14.41 -2.58
C ASP A 74 9.46 14.33 -1.05
N LYS A 75 8.43 14.88 -0.38
CA LYS A 75 8.23 14.73 1.06
C LYS A 75 8.11 13.27 1.47
N LYS A 76 7.31 12.48 0.75
CA LYS A 76 7.17 11.05 1.03
C LYS A 76 8.48 10.29 0.82
N LYS A 77 9.24 10.65 -0.21
CA LYS A 77 10.56 10.06 -0.45
C LYS A 77 11.53 10.40 0.68
N ALA A 78 11.60 11.66 1.09
CA ALA A 78 12.45 12.08 2.20
C ALA A 78 12.07 11.39 3.52
N GLU A 79 10.77 11.20 3.80
CA GLU A 79 10.31 10.44 4.96
C GLU A 79 10.80 8.99 4.96
N ILE A 80 10.74 8.33 3.80
CA ILE A 80 11.24 6.95 3.65
C ILE A 80 12.78 6.92 3.77
N ASP A 81 13.48 7.84 3.11
CA ASP A 81 14.94 7.90 3.12
C ASP A 81 15.45 8.14 4.57
N ASN A 82 14.82 9.05 5.32
CA ASN A 82 15.11 9.27 6.74
C ASN A 82 14.85 8.01 7.57
N ARG A 83 13.74 7.30 7.32
CA ARG A 83 13.43 6.06 8.06
C ARG A 83 14.47 4.96 7.80
N VAL A 84 14.98 4.87 6.58
CA VAL A 84 16.06 3.94 6.23
C VAL A 84 17.34 4.30 6.99
N GLU A 85 17.73 5.57 7.00
CA GLU A 85 18.91 6.05 7.74
C GLU A 85 18.78 5.77 9.24
N GLU A 86 17.62 6.05 9.85
CA GLU A 86 17.35 5.75 11.26
C GLU A 86 17.51 4.26 11.60
N LEU A 87 17.04 3.36 10.73
CA LEU A 87 17.16 1.92 10.96
C LEU A 87 18.59 1.41 10.76
N GLU A 88 19.36 1.99 9.82
CA GLU A 88 20.78 1.70 9.66
C GLU A 88 21.59 2.15 10.87
N ASP A 89 21.27 3.33 11.41
CA ASP A 89 21.85 3.86 12.63
C ASP A 89 21.51 2.98 13.84
N GLN A 90 20.25 2.55 13.94
CA GLN A 90 19.81 1.63 15.00
C GLN A 90 20.57 0.30 14.91
N ARG A 91 20.69 -0.28 13.71
CA ARG A 91 21.46 -1.52 13.49
C ARG A 91 22.90 -1.36 13.96
N ARG A 92 23.56 -0.28 13.55
CA ARG A 92 24.95 0.01 13.92
C ARG A 92 25.11 0.15 15.43
N ARG A 93 24.20 0.84 16.12
CA ARG A 93 24.20 0.96 17.59
C ARG A 93 23.98 -0.38 18.28
N GLU A 94 23.06 -1.21 17.78
CA GLU A 94 22.81 -2.54 18.32
C GLU A 94 24.05 -3.45 18.14
N GLU A 95 24.70 -3.42 16.98
CA GLU A 95 25.96 -4.14 16.73
C GLU A 95 27.13 -3.65 17.60
N GLU A 96 27.27 -2.34 17.78
CA GLU A 96 28.29 -1.75 18.66
C GLU A 96 28.06 -2.13 20.11
N ALA A 97 26.81 -2.07 20.59
CA ALA A 97 26.43 -2.51 21.92
C ALA A 97 26.66 -4.01 22.11
N GLU A 98 26.43 -4.81 21.08
CA GLU A 98 26.72 -6.24 21.10
C GLU A 98 28.21 -6.52 21.23
N ARG A 99 29.05 -5.87 20.41
CA ARG A 99 30.51 -5.96 20.49
C ARG A 99 31.03 -5.55 21.86
N ALA A 100 30.53 -4.42 22.39
CA ALA A 100 30.91 -3.94 23.72
C ALA A 100 30.49 -4.92 24.83
N ALA A 101 29.31 -5.53 24.72
CA ALA A 101 28.84 -6.51 25.70
C ALA A 101 29.65 -7.82 25.66
N GLU A 102 30.13 -8.25 24.49
CA GLU A 102 31.02 -9.40 24.35
C GLU A 102 32.42 -9.13 24.88
N GLU A 103 32.94 -7.94 24.61
CA GLU A 103 34.22 -7.50 25.18
C GLU A 103 34.15 -7.41 26.70
N GLN A 104 33.09 -6.82 27.26
CA GLN A 104 32.89 -6.76 28.70
C GLN A 104 32.78 -8.18 29.30
N GLU A 105 32.05 -9.09 28.67
CA GLU A 105 31.95 -10.48 29.14
C GLU A 105 33.31 -11.19 29.10
N ARG A 106 34.16 -10.91 28.11
CA ARG A 106 35.54 -11.42 28.06
C ARG A 106 36.38 -10.88 29.23
N LEU A 107 36.32 -9.57 29.47
CA LEU A 107 37.03 -8.92 30.57
C LEU A 107 36.57 -9.45 31.94
N ASP A 108 35.27 -9.67 32.11
CA ASP A 108 34.71 -10.23 33.34
C ASP A 108 35.21 -11.66 33.58
N ARG A 109 35.30 -12.49 32.52
CA ARG A 109 35.87 -13.85 32.59
C ARG A 109 37.35 -13.83 32.96
N GLU A 110 38.14 -12.95 32.33
CA GLU A 110 39.56 -12.76 32.64
C GLU A 110 39.76 -12.29 34.09
N ALA A 111 38.94 -11.36 34.56
CA ALA A 111 38.97 -10.87 35.94
C ALA A 111 38.58 -11.95 36.95
N GLU A 112 37.57 -12.78 36.65
CA GLU A 112 37.16 -13.89 37.49
C GLU A 112 38.25 -14.97 37.57
N GLU A 113 38.89 -15.30 36.44
CA GLU A 113 40.01 -16.24 36.41
C GLU A 113 41.21 -15.72 37.21
N ALA A 114 41.59 -14.44 37.03
CA ALA A 114 42.64 -13.80 37.81
C ALA A 114 42.32 -13.82 39.31
N ALA A 115 41.08 -13.52 39.70
CA ALA A 115 40.64 -13.60 41.10
C ALA A 115 40.69 -15.04 41.64
N ARG A 116 40.39 -16.05 40.80
CA ARG A 116 40.51 -17.48 41.15
C ARG A 116 41.97 -17.88 41.36
N GLN A 117 42.89 -17.41 40.51
CA GLN A 117 44.32 -17.64 40.64
C GLN A 117 44.86 -16.99 41.93
N ALA A 118 44.52 -15.72 42.19
CA ALA A 118 44.92 -15.02 43.41
C ALA A 118 44.43 -15.74 44.69
N ARG A 119 43.18 -16.26 44.69
CA ARG A 119 42.66 -17.07 45.81
C ARG A 119 43.42 -18.38 46.01
N LYS A 120 43.85 -19.04 44.93
CA LYS A 120 44.69 -20.26 45.00
C LYS A 120 46.07 -19.97 45.57
N GLU A 121 46.69 -18.86 45.16
CA GLU A 121 47.99 -18.42 45.68
C GLU A 121 47.91 -18.03 47.16
N ASP A 122 46.86 -17.29 47.56
CA ASP A 122 46.60 -16.96 48.97
C ASP A 122 46.46 -18.23 49.83
N ARG A 123 45.68 -19.22 49.35
CA ARG A 123 45.52 -20.50 50.04
C ARG A 123 46.85 -21.26 50.13
N ARG A 124 47.66 -21.29 49.07
CA ARG A 124 49.01 -21.91 49.09
C ARG A 124 49.91 -21.24 50.11
N ARG A 125 49.90 -19.91 50.18
CA ARG A 125 50.67 -19.12 51.16
C ARG A 125 50.26 -19.45 52.59
N ARG A 126 48.96 -19.39 52.89
CA ARG A 126 48.43 -19.76 54.22
C ARG A 126 48.74 -21.20 54.61
N ARG A 127 48.68 -22.14 53.65
CA ARG A 127 49.02 -23.54 53.90
C ARG A 127 50.51 -23.70 54.22
N ALA A 128 51.40 -23.02 53.51
CA ALA A 128 52.84 -23.05 53.81
C ALA A 128 53.15 -22.43 55.19
N GLU A 129 52.48 -21.33 55.54
CA GLU A 129 52.56 -20.71 56.88
C GLU A 129 52.04 -21.66 57.98
N ALA A 130 50.91 -22.33 57.72
CA ALA A 130 50.30 -23.29 58.64
C ALA A 130 51.13 -24.57 58.76
N GLU A 131 51.69 -25.12 57.67
CA GLU A 131 52.59 -26.30 57.72
C GLU A 131 53.89 -25.98 58.47
N ALA A 132 54.44 -24.77 58.32
CA ALA A 132 55.54 -24.30 59.15
C ALA A 132 55.18 -24.22 60.64
N ALA A 133 53.91 -23.97 60.97
CA ALA A 133 53.39 -23.98 62.34
C ALA A 133 52.97 -25.38 62.84
N ALA A 134 52.46 -26.24 61.96
CA ALA A 134 51.88 -27.55 62.25
C ALA A 134 52.91 -28.70 62.22
N GLN A 135 54.13 -28.48 61.70
CA GLN A 135 55.30 -29.31 62.07
C GLN A 135 55.51 -29.41 63.60
N ALA A 136 54.70 -28.71 64.41
CA ALA A 136 54.61 -28.84 65.85
C ALA A 136 53.58 -29.90 66.38
N GLU A 137 52.52 -30.31 65.66
CA GLU A 137 51.48 -31.25 66.18
C GLU A 137 50.74 -32.02 65.04
N GLU A 138 50.53 -33.35 65.18
CA GLU A 138 50.03 -34.26 64.12
C GLU A 138 48.79 -35.11 64.54
N GLU A 139 47.89 -35.44 63.59
CA GLU A 139 46.63 -36.21 63.71
C GLU A 139 46.21 -36.94 62.39
N ASP A 140 45.26 -37.91 62.43
CA ASP A 140 44.54 -38.45 61.23
C ASP A 140 43.14 -39.08 61.48
N ALA A 141 42.14 -38.72 60.63
CA ALA A 141 40.96 -39.50 60.19
C ALA A 141 40.02 -38.68 59.24
N ALA A 142 40.21 -38.66 57.90
CA ALA A 142 39.45 -37.78 56.98
C ALA A 142 38.97 -38.34 55.61
N ALA A 143 39.28 -39.58 55.23
CA ALA A 143 39.18 -40.02 53.82
C ALA A 143 37.76 -40.35 53.27
N ALA A 144 36.83 -40.86 54.10
CA ALA A 144 35.54 -41.35 53.59
C ALA A 144 34.50 -40.24 53.32
N ALA A 145 34.49 -39.17 54.13
CA ALA A 145 33.62 -38.01 53.91
C ALA A 145 34.03 -37.18 52.68
N ALA A 146 35.31 -37.24 52.30
CA ALA A 146 35.84 -36.52 51.15
C ALA A 146 35.27 -37.02 49.81
N ALA A 147 35.06 -38.34 49.66
CA ALA A 147 34.57 -38.92 48.42
C ALA A 147 33.09 -38.61 48.14
N GLU A 148 32.24 -38.57 49.17
CA GLU A 148 30.82 -38.20 49.00
C GLU A 148 30.65 -36.70 48.70
N GLN A 149 31.51 -35.87 49.31
CA GLN A 149 31.56 -34.43 49.03
C GLN A 149 32.01 -34.16 47.58
N GLU A 150 33.02 -34.87 47.08
CA GLU A 150 33.54 -34.72 45.72
C GLU A 150 32.48 -35.04 44.64
N ALA A 151 31.64 -36.06 44.88
CA ALA A 151 30.54 -36.42 43.96
C ALA A 151 29.45 -35.35 43.89
N ARG A 152 29.08 -34.73 45.03
CA ARG A 152 28.10 -33.62 45.06
C ARG A 152 28.64 -32.37 44.38
N GLU A 153 29.92 -32.06 44.60
CA GLU A 153 30.60 -30.95 43.93
C GLU A 153 30.68 -31.17 42.40
N GLU A 154 30.78 -32.41 41.93
CA GLU A 154 30.74 -32.73 40.50
C GLU A 154 29.37 -32.51 39.87
N GLU A 155 28.29 -32.96 40.52
CA GLU A 155 26.92 -32.75 40.07
C GLU A 155 26.57 -31.24 40.02
N GLU A 156 26.99 -30.47 41.03
CA GLU A 156 26.81 -29.02 41.06
C GLU A 156 27.59 -28.32 39.94
N ARG A 157 28.82 -28.78 39.62
CA ARG A 157 29.60 -28.28 38.48
C ARG A 157 28.89 -28.53 37.15
N GLN A 158 28.37 -29.74 36.93
CA GLN A 158 27.63 -30.09 35.71
C GLN A 158 26.34 -29.27 35.57
N ALA A 159 25.59 -29.10 36.65
CA ALA A 159 24.38 -28.28 36.67
C ALA A 159 24.69 -26.79 36.39
N ALA A 160 25.79 -26.27 36.92
CA ALA A 160 26.24 -24.90 36.66
C ALA A 160 26.65 -24.70 35.19
N GLU A 161 27.38 -25.64 34.59
CA GLU A 161 27.77 -25.59 33.18
C GLU A 161 26.56 -25.66 32.24
N GLU A 162 25.59 -26.53 32.54
CA GLU A 162 24.34 -26.61 31.78
C GLU A 162 23.51 -25.32 31.89
N ALA A 163 23.45 -24.72 33.09
CA ALA A 163 22.78 -23.44 33.31
C ALA A 163 23.45 -22.30 32.54
N GLU A 164 24.79 -22.24 32.51
CA GLU A 164 25.54 -21.27 31.70
C GLU A 164 25.25 -21.47 30.20
N ARG A 165 25.28 -22.72 29.71
CA ARG A 165 24.94 -23.05 28.32
C ARG A 165 23.53 -22.58 27.95
N LYS A 166 22.54 -22.85 28.80
CA LYS A 166 21.16 -22.39 28.61
C LYS A 166 21.06 -20.86 28.57
N ARG A 167 21.80 -20.16 29.44
CA ARG A 167 21.86 -18.68 29.46
C ARG A 167 22.47 -18.13 28.17
N ARG A 168 23.57 -18.71 27.68
CA ARG A 168 24.22 -18.33 26.40
C ARG A 168 23.30 -18.58 25.21
N ASP A 169 22.64 -19.74 25.16
CA ASP A 169 21.66 -20.07 24.11
C ASP A 169 20.46 -19.12 24.13
N ALA A 170 19.94 -18.74 25.30
CA ALA A 170 18.85 -17.78 25.42
C ALA A 170 19.27 -16.37 24.94
N LYS A 171 20.48 -15.91 25.29
CA LYS A 171 21.05 -14.64 24.84
C LYS A 171 21.22 -14.62 23.31
N ARG A 172 21.74 -15.70 22.71
CA ARG A 172 21.86 -15.86 21.26
C ARG A 172 20.49 -15.81 20.56
N LYS A 173 19.51 -16.60 21.03
CA LYS A 173 18.15 -16.60 20.45
C LYS A 173 17.50 -15.22 20.50
N LYS A 174 17.67 -14.47 21.59
CA LYS A 174 17.15 -13.10 21.72
C LYS A 174 17.77 -12.16 20.69
N ARG A 175 19.09 -12.25 20.46
CA ARG A 175 19.82 -11.46 19.45
C ARG A 175 19.35 -11.82 18.04
N GLU A 176 19.29 -13.09 17.70
CA GLU A 176 18.80 -13.57 16.40
C GLU A 176 17.35 -13.13 16.13
N ALA A 177 16.48 -13.15 17.14
CA ALA A 177 15.10 -12.66 17.01
C ALA A 177 15.03 -11.17 16.72
N ARG A 178 15.83 -10.35 17.42
CA ARG A 178 15.90 -8.90 17.19
C ARG A 178 16.47 -8.56 15.81
N ALA A 179 17.51 -9.28 15.37
CA ALA A 179 18.08 -9.10 14.03
C ALA A 179 17.08 -9.45 12.92
N ARG A 180 16.23 -10.48 13.12
CA ARG A 180 15.15 -10.82 12.19
C ARG A 180 14.08 -9.73 12.13
N GLU A 181 13.66 -9.21 13.28
CA GLU A 181 12.69 -8.09 13.35
C GLU A 181 13.17 -6.87 12.56
N LEU A 182 14.45 -6.49 12.75
CA LEU A 182 15.04 -5.37 12.02
C LEU A 182 15.15 -5.64 10.52
N ALA A 183 15.50 -6.88 10.12
CA ALA A 183 15.56 -7.27 8.73
C ALA A 183 14.18 -7.28 8.05
N GLU A 184 13.14 -7.75 8.73
CA GLU A 184 11.75 -7.70 8.25
C GLU A 184 11.28 -6.25 8.04
N GLU A 185 11.65 -5.34 8.94
CA GLU A 185 11.33 -3.91 8.81
C GLU A 185 12.04 -3.27 7.61
N GLN A 186 13.32 -3.61 7.39
CA GLN A 186 14.07 -3.16 6.20
C GLN A 186 13.46 -3.70 4.90
N GLU A 187 13.08 -4.98 4.88
CA GLU A 187 12.43 -5.58 3.72
C GLU A 187 11.07 -4.91 3.43
N ALA A 188 10.31 -4.57 4.47
CA ALA A 188 9.05 -3.85 4.34
C ALA A 188 9.22 -2.46 3.72
N LEU A 189 10.24 -1.71 4.13
CA LEU A 189 10.56 -0.40 3.54
C LEU A 189 11.08 -0.51 2.11
N ALA A 190 11.94 -1.49 1.83
CA ALA A 190 12.38 -1.78 0.47
C ALA A 190 11.19 -2.14 -0.44
N ALA A 191 10.23 -2.91 0.08
CA ALA A 191 8.98 -3.22 -0.62
C ALA A 191 8.11 -1.98 -0.84
N GLU A 192 8.05 -1.03 0.10
CA GLU A 192 7.35 0.24 -0.09
C GLU A 192 8.00 1.11 -1.18
N GLN A 193 9.33 1.23 -1.18
CA GLN A 193 10.08 1.91 -2.25
C GLN A 193 9.83 1.23 -3.61
N ALA A 194 9.87 -0.10 -3.66
CA ALA A 194 9.59 -0.87 -4.87
C ALA A 194 8.14 -0.69 -5.37
N ARG A 195 7.17 -0.59 -4.46
CA ARG A 195 5.77 -0.27 -4.81
C ARG A 195 5.64 1.15 -5.39
N SER A 196 6.36 2.11 -4.84
CA SER A 196 6.41 3.48 -5.37
C SER A 196 7.01 3.52 -6.79
N ALA A 197 8.10 2.78 -7.02
CA ALA A 197 8.71 2.62 -8.34
C ALA A 197 7.76 1.91 -9.34
N LYS A 198 7.07 0.84 -8.92
CA LYS A 198 6.07 0.14 -9.74
C LYS A 198 4.88 1.05 -10.08
N LYS A 199 4.46 1.94 -9.18
CA LYS A 199 3.39 2.92 -9.45
C LYS A 199 3.77 3.86 -10.59
N LYS A 200 5.01 4.35 -10.64
CA LYS A 200 5.54 5.16 -11.76
C LYS A 200 5.56 4.37 -13.08
N ALA A 201 5.99 3.11 -13.05
CA ALA A 201 5.98 2.24 -14.23
C ALA A 201 4.55 1.97 -14.74
N ASN A 202 3.59 1.77 -13.83
CA ASN A 202 2.20 1.53 -14.18
C ASN A 202 1.52 2.78 -14.75
N GLN A 203 1.87 3.97 -14.27
CA GLN A 203 1.39 5.25 -14.82
C GLN A 203 1.77 5.40 -16.30
N LYS A 204 3.01 5.07 -16.67
CA LYS A 204 3.45 5.07 -18.08
C LYS A 204 2.64 4.10 -18.94
N LYS A 205 2.32 2.92 -18.40
CA LYS A 205 1.48 1.92 -19.08
C LYS A 205 0.03 2.40 -19.21
N GLU A 206 -0.54 2.97 -18.15
CA GLU A 206 -1.90 3.53 -18.17
C GLU A 206 -2.04 4.66 -19.18
N TRP A 207 -1.01 5.49 -19.35
CA TRP A 207 -0.97 6.50 -20.41
C TRP A 207 -0.99 5.86 -21.79
N ALA A 208 -0.13 4.87 -22.04
CA ALA A 208 -0.08 4.17 -23.32
C ALA A 208 -1.43 3.47 -23.66
N ASP A 209 -2.03 2.80 -22.68
CA ASP A 209 -3.33 2.13 -22.82
C ASP A 209 -4.47 3.14 -23.06
N TYR A 210 -4.44 4.31 -22.40
CA TYR A 210 -5.42 5.38 -22.60
C TYR A 210 -5.32 5.98 -24.01
N VAL A 211 -4.10 6.26 -24.49
CA VAL A 211 -3.85 6.75 -25.85
C VAL A 211 -4.27 5.70 -26.88
N ALA A 212 -3.94 4.43 -26.67
CA ALA A 212 -4.32 3.33 -27.57
C ALA A 212 -5.83 3.07 -27.62
N SER A 213 -6.55 3.33 -26.53
CA SER A 213 -8.01 3.16 -26.44
C SER A 213 -8.82 4.36 -26.93
N HIS A 214 -8.17 5.51 -27.14
CA HIS A 214 -8.76 6.71 -27.73
C HIS A 214 -7.99 7.14 -28.99
N PRO A 215 -7.88 6.27 -30.03
CA PRO A 215 -7.21 6.61 -31.27
C PRO A 215 -8.03 7.67 -32.00
N LEU A 216 -7.43 8.83 -32.28
CA LEU A 216 -8.00 9.85 -33.15
C LEU A 216 -7.43 9.64 -34.56
N ASP A 217 -8.30 9.70 -35.58
CA ASP A 217 -7.91 9.66 -37.00
C ASP A 217 -7.04 10.91 -37.29
N PHE A 218 -5.73 10.71 -37.53
CA PHE A 218 -4.83 11.75 -38.00
C PHE A 218 -4.64 11.62 -39.52
N PRO A 219 -4.82 12.70 -40.30
CA PRO A 219 -4.19 12.81 -41.60
C PRO A 219 -2.69 12.97 -41.40
N ASP A 220 -1.90 12.16 -42.09
CA ASP A 220 -0.44 12.15 -41.97
C ASP A 220 0.18 13.54 -42.22
N GLY A 221 1.10 13.90 -41.32
CA GLY A 221 2.30 14.70 -41.61
C GLY A 221 2.11 16.09 -42.21
N GLY A 222 2.16 17.12 -41.36
CA GLY A 222 2.50 18.47 -41.82
C GLY A 222 2.20 19.52 -40.77
N ALA A 223 3.22 20.27 -40.36
CA ALA A 223 3.03 21.49 -39.59
C ALA A 223 2.20 22.48 -40.44
N GLN A 224 0.91 22.63 -40.14
CA GLN A 224 0.10 23.69 -40.73
C GLN A 224 -0.79 24.33 -39.66
N ASN A 225 -0.82 25.67 -39.71
CA ASN A 225 -1.70 26.51 -38.90
C ASN A 225 -3.14 26.00 -39.04
N ILE A 226 -3.81 25.80 -37.90
CA ILE A 226 -5.17 25.29 -37.85
C ILE A 226 -6.11 26.44 -38.20
N GLU A 227 -6.48 26.58 -39.47
CA GLU A 227 -7.74 27.19 -39.85
C GLU A 227 -8.84 26.12 -39.81
N GLN A 228 -9.88 26.37 -39.01
CA GLN A 228 -11.01 25.45 -38.85
C GLN A 228 -11.86 25.44 -40.12
N VAL A 229 -11.77 24.35 -40.90
CA VAL A 229 -12.75 24.05 -41.95
C VAL A 229 -13.81 23.12 -41.36
N ALA A 230 -15.09 23.47 -41.57
CA ALA A 230 -16.22 22.66 -41.11
C ALA A 230 -16.22 21.28 -41.79
N VAL A 231 -16.16 20.21 -41.00
CA VAL A 231 -16.23 18.83 -41.48
C VAL A 231 -17.63 18.28 -41.25
N GLU A 232 -18.26 17.76 -42.30
CA GLU A 232 -19.54 17.05 -42.20
C GLU A 232 -19.40 15.75 -41.40
N LYS A 233 -20.31 15.57 -40.44
CA LYS A 233 -20.29 14.43 -39.50
C LYS A 233 -20.71 13.14 -40.23
N SER A 234 -19.73 12.31 -40.58
CA SER A 234 -19.97 10.90 -40.87
C SER A 234 -19.82 10.08 -39.59
N THR A 235 -20.95 9.73 -38.98
CA THR A 235 -20.99 8.80 -37.86
C THR A 235 -20.70 7.39 -38.36
N LYS A 236 -19.48 6.88 -38.14
CA LYS A 236 -19.24 5.42 -38.21
C LYS A 236 -20.17 4.72 -37.20
N PRO A 237 -20.78 3.56 -37.55
CA PRO A 237 -21.71 2.86 -36.67
C PRO A 237 -21.00 2.39 -35.39
N PRO A 238 -21.71 2.35 -34.24
CA PRO A 238 -21.13 1.97 -32.96
C PRO A 238 -20.57 0.54 -32.99
N PRO A 239 -19.48 0.25 -32.26
CA PRO A 239 -18.90 -1.08 -32.20
C PRO A 239 -19.94 -2.08 -31.69
N LYS A 240 -19.97 -3.26 -32.31
CA LYS A 240 -20.88 -4.34 -31.92
C LYS A 240 -20.51 -4.82 -30.51
N ILE A 241 -21.53 -4.88 -29.64
CA ILE A 241 -21.39 -5.34 -28.26
C ILE A 241 -20.91 -6.79 -28.27
N THR A 242 -19.72 -7.04 -27.73
CA THR A 242 -19.21 -8.39 -27.45
C THR A 242 -19.21 -8.64 -25.93
N GLU A 243 -19.32 -9.92 -25.54
CA GLU A 243 -19.36 -10.35 -24.13
C GLU A 243 -18.15 -9.86 -23.32
N ASP A 244 -17.01 -9.67 -23.97
CA ASP A 244 -15.75 -9.26 -23.35
C ASP A 244 -15.72 -7.75 -23.01
N LEU A 245 -16.44 -6.92 -23.76
CA LEU A 245 -16.56 -5.47 -23.53
C LEU A 245 -17.44 -5.14 -22.30
N LEU A 246 -18.44 -5.99 -22.04
CA LEU A 246 -19.33 -5.89 -20.87
C LEU A 246 -18.59 -6.21 -19.56
N ASN A 247 -17.66 -7.17 -19.58
CA ASN A 247 -16.93 -7.60 -18.38
C ASN A 247 -15.88 -6.61 -17.88
N ARG A 248 -15.29 -5.81 -18.79
CA ARG A 248 -14.15 -4.93 -18.47
C ARG A 248 -14.57 -3.52 -18.03
N THR A 249 -15.72 -3.04 -18.51
CA THR A 249 -16.14 -1.63 -18.32
C THR A 249 -17.15 -1.46 -17.18
N TYR A 250 -17.82 -2.54 -16.75
CA TYR A 250 -18.95 -2.44 -15.84
C TYR A 250 -19.05 -3.63 -14.87
N THR A 251 -18.02 -3.84 -14.04
CA THR A 251 -18.04 -4.90 -13.02
C THR A 251 -18.93 -4.48 -11.83
N PRO A 252 -20.12 -5.08 -11.62
CA PRO A 252 -21.01 -4.70 -10.52
C PRO A 252 -20.32 -4.89 -9.16
N LYS A 253 -20.36 -3.84 -8.32
CA LYS A 253 -19.70 -3.80 -7.01
C LYS A 253 -20.72 -3.79 -5.87
N CYS A 254 -20.55 -4.66 -4.88
CA CYS A 254 -21.38 -4.66 -3.68
C CYS A 254 -21.10 -3.40 -2.82
N PRO A 255 -22.12 -2.62 -2.41
CA PRO A 255 -21.92 -1.43 -1.59
C PRO A 255 -21.47 -1.75 -0.15
N ASN A 256 -21.80 -2.95 0.35
CA ASN A 256 -21.43 -3.37 1.70
C ASN A 256 -20.02 -3.97 1.76
N CYS A 257 -19.77 -5.08 1.04
CA CYS A 257 -18.49 -5.79 1.13
C CYS A 257 -17.48 -5.41 0.04
N SER A 258 -17.81 -4.45 -0.84
CA SER A 258 -16.95 -3.99 -1.95
C SER A 258 -16.52 -5.06 -2.97
N ALA A 259 -17.10 -6.26 -2.92
CA ALA A 259 -16.81 -7.33 -3.85
C ALA A 259 -17.24 -6.98 -5.27
N LYS A 260 -16.42 -7.37 -6.25
CA LYS A 260 -16.67 -7.23 -7.68
C LYS A 260 -17.10 -8.58 -8.25
N PHE A 261 -18.11 -8.59 -9.12
CA PHE A 261 -18.60 -9.83 -9.74
C PHE A 261 -18.40 -9.81 -11.26
N SER A 262 -17.89 -10.90 -11.83
CA SER A 262 -17.72 -11.07 -13.27
C SER A 262 -19.04 -11.27 -14.01
N LYS A 263 -20.09 -11.70 -13.30
CA LYS A 263 -21.47 -11.77 -13.79
C LYS A 263 -22.39 -11.12 -12.77
N PRO A 264 -23.49 -10.47 -13.20
CA PRO A 264 -24.44 -9.88 -12.26
C PRO A 264 -25.06 -10.98 -11.40
N PRO A 265 -25.16 -10.79 -10.07
CA PRO A 265 -25.77 -11.79 -9.21
C PRO A 265 -27.28 -11.87 -9.44
N THR A 266 -27.86 -13.05 -9.19
CA THR A 266 -29.31 -13.28 -9.31
C THR A 266 -30.10 -12.31 -8.44
N GLU A 267 -31.12 -11.67 -9.03
CA GLU A 267 -31.90 -10.60 -8.39
C GLU A 267 -31.06 -9.44 -7.81
N TRP A 268 -29.82 -9.30 -8.26
CA TRP A 268 -28.83 -8.35 -7.75
C TRP A 268 -28.45 -8.57 -6.28
N ASP A 269 -28.67 -9.75 -5.69
CA ASP A 269 -28.27 -10.03 -4.31
C ASP A 269 -26.80 -10.43 -4.20
N CYS A 270 -26.02 -9.72 -3.38
CA CYS A 270 -24.63 -10.06 -3.12
C CYS A 270 -24.51 -11.46 -2.49
N PRO A 271 -23.94 -12.47 -3.18
CA PRO A 271 -23.84 -13.83 -2.66
C PRO A 271 -22.89 -13.92 -1.47
N LEU A 272 -21.90 -13.02 -1.40
CA LEU A 272 -20.93 -12.97 -0.30
C LEU A 272 -21.54 -12.39 0.99
N CYS A 273 -22.37 -11.34 0.90
CA CYS A 273 -23.06 -10.79 2.06
C CYS A 273 -24.14 -11.76 2.55
N LEU A 274 -24.85 -12.42 1.64
CA LEU A 274 -25.82 -13.45 2.02
C LEU A 274 -25.13 -14.62 2.74
N LYS A 275 -23.99 -15.11 2.22
CA LYS A 275 -23.26 -16.22 2.82
C LYS A 275 -22.57 -15.85 4.14
N ARG A 276 -21.91 -14.68 4.22
CA ARG A 276 -21.06 -14.29 5.36
C ARG A 276 -21.81 -13.58 6.48
N LEU A 277 -22.78 -12.74 6.13
CA LEU A 277 -23.47 -11.86 7.06
C LEU A 277 -24.96 -12.22 7.22
N LYS A 278 -25.45 -13.21 6.45
CA LYS A 278 -26.88 -13.57 6.37
C LYS A 278 -27.77 -12.36 6.04
N THR A 279 -27.22 -11.37 5.35
CA THR A 279 -27.91 -10.12 4.99
C THR A 279 -28.07 -10.05 3.47
N LYS A 280 -29.29 -9.77 3.01
CA LYS A 280 -29.55 -9.48 1.60
C LYS A 280 -29.10 -8.05 1.29
N VAL A 281 -28.03 -7.93 0.51
CA VAL A 281 -27.49 -6.64 0.08
C VAL A 281 -27.62 -6.57 -1.43
N LYS A 282 -28.34 -5.56 -1.92
CA LYS A 282 -28.51 -5.36 -3.36
C LYS A 282 -27.29 -4.67 -3.98
N VAL A 283 -26.82 -5.23 -5.08
CA VAL A 283 -25.73 -4.73 -5.91
C VAL A 283 -26.31 -3.75 -6.92
N TRP A 284 -25.56 -2.68 -7.21
CA TRP A 284 -26.00 -1.66 -8.15
C TRP A 284 -26.10 -2.22 -9.58
N GLN A 285 -27.28 -2.09 -10.20
CA GLN A 285 -27.52 -2.52 -11.57
C GLN A 285 -26.83 -1.55 -12.56
N PRO A 286 -26.15 -2.02 -13.61
CA PRO A 286 -25.59 -1.17 -14.64
C PRO A 286 -26.63 -0.40 -15.46
N ASP A 287 -26.26 0.80 -15.93
CA ASP A 287 -27.12 1.60 -16.80
C ASP A 287 -27.52 0.84 -18.07
N ASP A 288 -26.61 0.08 -18.67
CA ASP A 288 -26.84 -0.62 -19.95
C ASP A 288 -27.50 -2.01 -19.80
N ASP A 289 -27.81 -2.45 -18.57
CA ASP A 289 -28.35 -3.80 -18.31
C ASP A 289 -29.80 -3.99 -18.78
N SER A 290 -30.59 -2.92 -18.84
CA SER A 290 -31.99 -2.97 -19.27
C SER A 290 -32.39 -1.65 -19.90
N ASN A 291 -33.09 -1.66 -21.03
CA ASN A 291 -33.71 -0.44 -21.59
C ASN A 291 -35.09 -0.13 -20.99
N ASN A 292 -35.55 -0.92 -20.03
CA ASN A 292 -36.88 -0.80 -19.45
C ASN A 292 -36.81 -0.59 -17.93
N CYS A 293 -37.78 0.14 -17.39
CA CYS A 293 -37.97 0.34 -15.97
C CYS A 293 -38.27 -0.97 -15.28
N LEU A 294 -37.53 -1.33 -14.23
CA LEU A 294 -37.77 -2.60 -13.54
C LEU A 294 -39.06 -2.59 -12.70
N VAL A 295 -39.63 -1.41 -12.47
CA VAL A 295 -40.89 -1.20 -11.75
C VAL A 295 -42.07 -1.23 -12.74
N CYS A 296 -42.22 -0.24 -13.61
CA CYS A 296 -43.38 -0.15 -14.52
C CYS A 296 -43.19 -0.83 -15.88
N LYS A 297 -42.03 -1.42 -16.18
CA LYS A 297 -41.66 -2.05 -17.46
C LYS A 297 -41.66 -1.13 -18.69
N GLY A 298 -41.96 0.16 -18.54
CA GLY A 298 -41.87 1.15 -19.61
C GLY A 298 -40.43 1.40 -20.07
N SER A 299 -40.26 1.76 -21.34
CA SER A 299 -38.95 2.09 -21.93
C SER A 299 -38.31 3.32 -21.26
N ILE A 300 -36.99 3.25 -21.06
CA ILE A 300 -36.16 4.30 -20.49
C ILE A 300 -35.07 4.66 -21.51
N GLY A 301 -34.96 5.95 -21.82
CA GLY A 301 -33.88 6.47 -22.67
C GLY A 301 -32.56 6.57 -21.90
N ARG A 302 -31.43 6.62 -22.61
CA ARG A 302 -30.08 6.66 -22.02
C ARG A 302 -29.90 7.77 -20.96
N PHE A 303 -30.56 8.91 -21.13
CA PHE A 303 -30.47 10.08 -20.23
C PHE A 303 -31.56 10.13 -19.14
N SER A 304 -32.54 9.23 -19.17
CA SER A 304 -33.64 9.18 -18.18
C SER A 304 -33.55 7.99 -17.22
N ARG A 305 -32.35 7.39 -17.15
CA ARG A 305 -32.01 6.29 -16.25
C ARG A 305 -31.79 6.80 -14.83
N HIS A 306 -32.46 6.18 -13.88
CA HIS A 306 -32.25 6.40 -12.46
C HIS A 306 -32.13 5.08 -11.74
N HIS A 307 -31.54 5.12 -10.55
CA HIS A 307 -31.34 3.93 -9.73
C HIS A 307 -31.97 4.11 -8.36
N CYS A 308 -32.61 3.05 -7.87
CA CYS A 308 -33.05 3.03 -6.48
C CYS A 308 -31.84 2.86 -5.56
N ARG A 309 -31.65 3.75 -4.58
CA ARG A 309 -30.53 3.65 -3.63
C ARG A 309 -30.72 2.52 -2.61
N ASN A 310 -31.93 1.97 -2.46
CA ASN A 310 -32.21 0.83 -1.60
C ASN A 310 -31.98 -0.51 -2.31
N CYS A 311 -32.58 -0.70 -3.49
CA CYS A 311 -32.57 -2.00 -4.19
C CYS A 311 -31.67 -2.05 -5.43
N GLY A 312 -31.04 -0.94 -5.83
CA GLY A 312 -30.09 -0.89 -6.95
C GLY A 312 -30.70 -0.96 -8.35
N ARG A 313 -32.03 -1.18 -8.47
CA ARG A 313 -32.72 -1.35 -9.76
C ARG A 313 -32.72 -0.10 -10.62
N LEU A 314 -32.64 -0.29 -11.94
CA LEU A 314 -32.83 0.74 -12.96
C LEU A 314 -34.33 1.08 -13.13
N VAL A 315 -34.67 2.36 -12.97
CA VAL A 315 -36.04 2.87 -12.91
C VAL A 315 -36.17 4.21 -13.64
N CYS A 316 -37.35 4.49 -14.18
CA CYS A 316 -37.64 5.78 -14.80
C CYS A 316 -37.90 6.84 -13.73
N ASN A 317 -37.94 8.13 -14.11
CA ASN A 317 -38.12 9.22 -13.15
C ASN A 317 -39.41 9.06 -12.33
N LYS A 318 -40.52 8.73 -13.00
CA LYS A 318 -41.85 8.52 -12.38
C LYS A 318 -41.86 7.42 -11.32
N CYS A 319 -41.03 6.39 -11.48
CA CYS A 319 -40.96 5.27 -10.54
C CYS A 319 -39.95 5.49 -9.42
N CYS A 320 -39.33 6.67 -9.32
CA CYS A 320 -38.34 7.01 -8.30
C CYS A 320 -38.44 8.45 -7.81
N GLU A 321 -39.65 8.98 -7.66
CA GLU A 321 -39.87 10.35 -7.16
C GLU A 321 -39.72 10.43 -5.62
N HIS A 322 -39.89 9.30 -4.94
CA HIS A 322 -39.81 9.24 -3.48
C HIS A 322 -38.38 9.18 -2.96
N LYS A 323 -38.21 9.67 -1.72
CA LYS A 323 -36.97 9.56 -0.96
C LYS A 323 -37.22 8.82 0.35
N ALA A 324 -36.26 8.02 0.80
CA ALA A 324 -36.31 7.31 2.08
C ALA A 324 -34.94 7.38 2.78
N LEU A 325 -34.96 7.34 4.11
CA LEU A 325 -33.76 7.14 4.92
C LEU A 325 -33.35 5.67 4.87
N ILE A 326 -32.05 5.41 4.67
CA ILE A 326 -31.53 4.03 4.59
C ILE A 326 -30.25 3.88 5.44
N PRO A 327 -30.35 4.00 6.78
CA PRO A 327 -29.17 3.99 7.65
C PRO A 327 -28.36 2.68 7.55
N GLN A 328 -29.02 1.56 7.27
CA GLN A 328 -28.40 0.23 7.18
C GLN A 328 -27.36 0.08 6.05
N ILE A 329 -27.36 0.96 5.06
CA ILE A 329 -26.35 1.01 3.97
C ILE A 329 -25.53 2.31 3.99
N GLY A 330 -25.62 3.10 5.07
CA GLY A 330 -24.79 4.28 5.28
C GLY A 330 -25.38 5.62 4.81
N TYR A 331 -26.62 5.65 4.31
CA TYR A 331 -27.29 6.91 3.98
C TYR A 331 -27.95 7.50 5.22
N LYS A 332 -27.36 8.58 5.74
CA LYS A 332 -27.88 9.35 6.88
C LYS A 332 -28.95 10.37 6.48
N ASP A 333 -29.00 10.73 5.20
CA ASP A 333 -29.98 11.66 4.62
C ASP A 333 -30.98 10.93 3.71
N PRO A 334 -32.20 11.46 3.49
CA PRO A 334 -33.17 10.85 2.61
C PRO A 334 -32.68 10.77 1.16
N VAL A 335 -32.59 9.56 0.63
CA VAL A 335 -32.12 9.28 -0.73
C VAL A 335 -33.20 8.71 -1.62
N LYS A 336 -33.06 8.91 -2.93
CA LYS A 336 -34.04 8.50 -3.94
C LYS A 336 -34.26 6.97 -3.94
N VAL A 337 -35.51 6.53 -3.82
CA VAL A 337 -35.89 5.12 -3.85
C VAL A 337 -37.01 4.89 -4.86
N CYS A 338 -37.16 3.64 -5.32
CA CYS A 338 -38.26 3.31 -6.21
C CYS A 338 -39.57 3.16 -5.45
N ASN A 339 -40.70 3.21 -6.16
CA ASN A 339 -42.04 3.09 -5.59
C ASN A 339 -42.20 1.82 -4.72
N ASP A 340 -41.72 0.66 -5.20
CA ASP A 340 -41.71 -0.59 -4.41
C ASP A 340 -40.98 -0.43 -3.06
N CYS A 341 -39.82 0.25 -3.06
CA CYS A 341 -39.02 0.46 -1.84
C CYS A 341 -39.59 1.56 -0.94
N ALA A 342 -40.36 2.48 -1.51
CA ALA A 342 -41.10 3.50 -0.77
C ALA A 342 -42.40 2.94 -0.17
N GLY A 343 -42.81 1.71 -0.53
CA GLY A 343 -44.10 1.14 -0.12
C GLY A 343 -45.30 1.79 -0.81
N VAL A 344 -45.07 2.51 -1.91
CA VAL A 344 -46.11 3.17 -2.70
C VAL A 344 -46.37 2.26 -3.88
N GLY A 345 -47.53 1.60 -3.93
CA GLY A 345 -47.89 0.74 -5.06
C GLY A 345 -47.79 1.51 -6.39
N THR A 346 -47.33 0.85 -7.45
CA THR A 346 -47.22 1.50 -8.76
C THR A 346 -48.60 1.95 -9.25
N PRO A 347 -48.78 3.19 -9.72
CA PRO A 347 -49.97 3.51 -10.50
C PRO A 347 -49.94 2.61 -11.73
N SER A 348 -50.99 1.80 -11.90
CA SER A 348 -51.18 1.01 -13.11
C SER A 348 -51.21 1.97 -14.29
N ALA A 349 -50.41 1.67 -15.32
CA ALA A 349 -50.34 2.44 -16.55
C ALA A 349 -51.68 2.43 -17.30
#